data_AF-A0A9W9U6U8-F1
#
_entry.id   AF-A0A9W9U6U8-F1
#
_cell.length_a   1.000
_cell.length_b   1.000
_cell.length_c   1.000
_cell.angle_alpha   90.00
_cell.angle_beta   90.00
_cell.angle_gamma   90.00
#
_symmetry.space_group_name_H-M   'P 1'
#
loop_
_entity.id
_entity.type
_entity.pdbx_description
1 polymer ?
#
loop_
_entity_poly.entity_id
_entity_poly.type
_entity_poly.pdbx_seq_one_letter_code
_entity_poly.pdbx_strand_id
1 'polypeptide(L)'
;MAQLFATYSSTFRLDIDPSDIVIRREISSSPSSTIYEIQLAEKTYTMKLFHDYGDPGYSKKGRDLNRFRCELNAYRNLRRSGVCDRGFVPAFHGYIDRIDPAAFQPPLERFVGDDFQPRAIFLEYLADAEKLNCVNYSEDLFRDAIRGIHEIHQAFVHHCDIYSKNRLVVSSGRLVWIDLDVATTFPSMGTILRI
;
A
#
# COMPACT_ATOMS: atom_id res chain seq x y z
N MET A 1 1.41 36.67 -7.32
CA MET A 1 2.36 35.65 -6.83
C MET A 1 1.67 34.30 -6.87
N ALA A 2 1.75 33.63 -8.02
CA ALA A 2 1.03 32.41 -8.30
C ALA A 2 1.48 31.27 -7.38
N GLN A 3 0.57 30.77 -6.55
CA GLN A 3 0.70 29.46 -5.91
C GLN A 3 0.70 28.42 -7.03
N LEU A 4 1.83 27.73 -7.19
CA LEU A 4 1.92 26.54 -8.02
C LEU A 4 0.95 25.49 -7.45
N PHE A 5 -0.20 25.37 -8.09
CA PHE A 5 -1.02 24.17 -8.04
C PHE A 5 -0.15 23.00 -8.49
N ALA A 6 0.27 22.17 -7.55
CA ALA A 6 0.76 20.84 -7.86
C ALA A 6 -0.41 20.05 -8.46
N THR A 7 -0.55 20.14 -9.78
CA THR A 7 -1.36 19.25 -10.61
C THR A 7 -0.68 17.88 -10.60
N TYR A 8 -0.78 17.15 -9.49
CA TYR A 8 -0.48 15.73 -9.45
C TYR A 8 -1.65 14.99 -10.08
N SER A 9 -1.54 14.86 -11.41
CA SER A 9 -2.44 14.17 -12.30
C SER A 9 -2.97 12.85 -11.74
N SER A 10 -4.24 12.58 -12.06
CA SER A 10 -5.07 11.39 -11.88
C SER A 10 -4.49 10.06 -12.41
N THR A 11 -3.17 9.92 -12.58
CA THR A 11 -2.54 8.88 -13.42
C THR A 11 -2.73 7.44 -12.95
N PHE A 12 -3.22 7.22 -11.72
CA PHE A 12 -3.43 5.89 -11.16
C PHE A 12 -4.83 5.70 -10.56
N ARG A 13 -5.73 6.67 -10.77
CA ARG A 13 -7.12 6.52 -10.32
C ARG A 13 -7.81 5.52 -11.25
N LEU A 14 -8.45 4.53 -10.66
CA LEU A 14 -9.26 3.55 -11.36
C LEU A 14 -10.70 4.04 -11.42
N ASP A 15 -11.31 3.92 -12.59
CA ASP A 15 -12.74 4.13 -12.82
C ASP A 15 -13.32 2.75 -13.17
N ILE A 16 -13.76 2.04 -12.15
CA ILE A 16 -14.24 0.65 -12.23
C ILE A 16 -15.66 0.65 -11.69
N ASP A 17 -16.58 0.00 -12.42
CA ASP A 17 -17.93 -0.21 -11.94
C ASP A 17 -17.87 -1.14 -10.71
N PRO A 18 -18.51 -0.78 -9.58
CA PRO A 18 -18.56 -1.65 -8.41
C PRO A 18 -18.96 -3.11 -8.70
N SER A 19 -19.85 -3.32 -9.68
CA SER A 19 -20.32 -4.65 -10.07
C SER A 19 -19.25 -5.53 -10.73
N ASP A 20 -18.16 -4.93 -11.24
CA ASP A 20 -17.02 -5.67 -11.81
C ASP A 20 -16.09 -6.24 -10.73
N ILE A 21 -16.20 -5.78 -9.48
CA ILE A 21 -15.35 -6.20 -8.37
C ILE A 21 -16.06 -7.28 -7.56
N VAL A 22 -15.52 -8.49 -7.59
CA VAL A 22 -16.01 -9.61 -6.77
C VAL A 22 -15.10 -9.79 -5.56
N ILE A 23 -15.59 -9.45 -4.36
CA ILE A 23 -14.86 -9.72 -3.12
C ILE A 23 -14.92 -11.22 -2.82
N ARG A 24 -13.76 -11.88 -2.80
CA ARG A 24 -13.64 -13.32 -2.55
C ARG A 24 -13.59 -13.63 -1.07
N ARG A 25 -12.74 -12.90 -0.32
CA ARG A 25 -12.62 -13.02 1.13
C ARG A 25 -11.86 -11.86 1.75
N GLU A 26 -12.02 -11.70 3.05
CA GLU A 26 -11.13 -10.88 3.87
C GLU A 26 -9.81 -11.64 4.13
N ILE A 27 -8.68 -10.95 3.94
CA ILE A 27 -7.34 -11.46 4.24
C ILE A 27 -6.92 -11.02 5.65
N SER A 28 -7.16 -9.75 5.99
CA SER A 28 -6.87 -9.20 7.31
C SER A 28 -7.63 -7.91 7.55
N SER A 29 -7.77 -7.54 8.83
CA SER A 29 -8.40 -6.29 9.24
C SER A 29 -7.65 -5.64 10.39
N SER A 30 -7.71 -4.31 10.43
CA SER A 30 -7.21 -3.46 11.50
C SER A 30 -8.16 -2.27 11.70
N PRO A 31 -8.01 -1.50 12.79
CA PRO A 31 -8.81 -0.28 13.00
C PRO A 31 -8.66 0.78 11.90
N SER A 32 -7.61 0.72 11.07
CA SER A 32 -7.37 1.69 10.01
C SER A 32 -7.75 1.22 8.61
N SER A 33 -7.80 -0.10 8.38
CA SER A 33 -8.01 -0.65 7.05
C SER A 33 -8.36 -2.13 7.08
N THR A 34 -9.05 -2.61 6.05
CA THR A 34 -9.26 -4.03 5.78
C THR A 34 -8.64 -4.42 4.44
N ILE A 35 -8.00 -5.59 4.37
CA ILE A 35 -7.41 -6.14 3.16
C ILE A 35 -8.29 -7.27 2.65
N TYR A 36 -8.68 -7.20 1.39
CA TYR A 36 -9.51 -8.19 0.72
C TYR A 36 -8.77 -8.84 -0.44
N GLU A 37 -9.03 -10.13 -0.65
CA GLU A 37 -8.83 -10.78 -1.93
C GLU A 37 -10.04 -10.47 -2.80
N ILE A 38 -9.79 -9.90 -3.98
CA ILE A 38 -10.83 -9.57 -4.95
C ILE A 38 -10.51 -10.16 -6.31
N GLN A 39 -11.54 -10.36 -7.11
CA GLN A 39 -11.42 -10.66 -8.52
C GLN A 39 -12.00 -9.51 -9.34
N LEU A 40 -11.24 -9.07 -10.33
CA LEU A 40 -11.65 -8.08 -11.31
C LEU A 40 -11.37 -8.66 -12.70
N ALA A 41 -12.43 -8.85 -13.49
CA ALA A 41 -12.40 -9.69 -14.68
C ALA A 41 -11.79 -11.09 -14.39
N GLU A 42 -10.75 -11.49 -15.11
CA GLU A 42 -10.08 -12.81 -14.95
C GLU A 42 -8.84 -12.75 -14.04
N LYS A 43 -8.62 -11.64 -13.33
CA LYS A 43 -7.42 -11.45 -12.50
C LYS A 43 -7.78 -11.25 -11.03
N THR A 44 -6.96 -11.85 -10.17
CA THR A 44 -7.06 -11.69 -8.71
C THR A 44 -6.14 -10.56 -8.25
N TYR A 45 -6.65 -9.72 -7.34
CA TYR A 45 -5.93 -8.60 -6.76
C TYR A 45 -6.09 -8.59 -5.25
N THR A 46 -5.16 -7.91 -4.59
CA THR A 46 -5.32 -7.47 -3.21
C THR A 46 -5.93 -6.07 -3.21
N MET A 47 -7.07 -5.89 -2.56
CA MET A 47 -7.66 -4.57 -2.34
C MET A 47 -7.51 -4.19 -0.86
N LYS A 48 -6.71 -3.17 -0.57
CA LYS A 48 -6.62 -2.58 0.77
C LYS A 48 -7.55 -1.38 0.85
N LEU A 49 -8.58 -1.50 1.67
CA LEU A 49 -9.62 -0.50 1.87
C LEU A 49 -9.39 0.22 3.20
N PHE A 50 -9.31 1.55 3.19
CA PHE A 50 -8.99 2.37 4.35
C PHE A 50 -10.24 3.02 4.92
N HIS A 51 -10.37 2.96 6.24
CA HIS A 51 -11.38 3.75 6.93
C HIS A 51 -11.09 5.25 6.76
N ASP A 52 -12.14 6.07 6.58
CA ASP A 52 -11.98 7.52 6.38
C ASP A 52 -12.83 8.34 7.37
N TYR A 53 -12.15 8.82 8.41
CA TYR A 53 -12.70 9.72 9.44
C TYR A 53 -12.27 11.19 9.21
N GLY A 54 -11.90 11.54 7.97
CA GLY A 54 -11.36 12.85 7.61
C GLY A 54 -9.83 12.92 7.61
N ASP A 55 -9.26 14.10 7.32
CA ASP A 55 -7.81 14.29 7.27
C ASP A 55 -7.25 14.55 8.68
N PRO A 56 -6.44 13.62 9.25
CA PRO A 56 -5.77 13.84 10.53
C PRO A 56 -4.63 14.86 10.44
N GLY A 57 -4.27 15.32 9.23
CA GLY A 57 -3.21 16.29 9.00
C GLY A 57 -1.82 15.70 9.21
N TYR A 58 -0.94 16.49 9.83
CA TYR A 58 0.47 16.16 10.01
C TYR A 58 0.85 16.17 11.49
N SER A 59 1.80 15.31 11.85
CA SER A 59 2.45 15.36 13.16
C SER A 59 3.25 16.66 13.33
N LYS A 60 3.60 16.99 14.57
CA LYS A 60 4.49 18.14 14.89
C LYS A 60 5.85 18.09 14.16
N LYS A 61 6.31 16.91 13.76
CA LYS A 61 7.56 16.69 13.02
C LYS A 61 7.36 16.68 11.49
N GLY A 62 6.18 17.07 11.00
CA GLY A 62 5.87 17.15 9.58
C GLY A 62 5.54 15.80 8.91
N ARG A 63 5.50 14.70 9.65
CA ARG A 63 5.05 13.40 9.11
C ARG A 63 3.55 13.43 8.85
N ASP A 64 3.14 13.01 7.66
CA ASP A 64 1.74 12.80 7.30
C ASP A 64 1.09 11.70 8.17
N LEU A 65 -0.11 11.97 8.67
CA LEU A 65 -0.88 11.05 9.50
C LEU A 65 -1.98 10.34 8.71
N ASN A 66 -2.24 10.74 7.46
CA ASN A 66 -3.24 10.12 6.62
C ASN A 66 -2.68 8.82 6.01
N ARG A 67 -3.10 7.68 6.56
CA ARG A 67 -2.59 6.35 6.18
C ARG A 67 -2.75 6.02 4.70
N PHE A 68 -3.90 6.34 4.11
CA PHE A 68 -4.13 6.17 2.68
C PHE A 68 -3.17 7.05 1.86
N ARG A 69 -2.98 8.32 2.23
CA ARG A 69 -2.08 9.26 1.54
C ARG A 69 -0.62 8.79 1.63
N CYS A 70 -0.19 8.31 2.80
CA CYS A 70 1.13 7.73 2.99
C CYS A 70 1.38 6.53 2.06
N GLU A 71 0.48 5.54 2.07
CA GLU A 71 0.67 4.32 1.27
C GLU A 71 0.57 4.60 -0.23
N LEU A 72 -0.39 5.44 -0.66
CA LEU A 72 -0.54 5.83 -2.06
C LEU A 72 0.70 6.55 -2.59
N ASN A 73 1.25 7.50 -1.81
CA ASN A 73 2.45 8.22 -2.22
C ASN A 73 3.68 7.30 -2.25
N ALA A 74 3.78 6.36 -1.30
CA ALA A 74 4.85 5.36 -1.30
C ALA A 74 4.80 4.52 -2.58
N TYR A 75 3.65 3.95 -2.93
CA TYR A 75 3.51 3.16 -4.16
C TYR A 75 3.72 3.97 -5.44
N ARG A 76 3.33 5.25 -5.47
CA ARG A 76 3.65 6.14 -6.61
C ARG A 76 5.17 6.27 -6.81
N ASN A 77 5.91 6.48 -5.73
CA ASN A 77 7.38 6.57 -5.79
C ASN A 77 8.02 5.23 -6.18
N LEU A 78 7.59 4.13 -5.55
CA LEU A 78 8.09 2.78 -5.82
C LEU A 78 7.85 2.36 -7.27
N ARG A 79 6.65 2.67 -7.81
CA ARG A 79 6.30 2.39 -9.21
C ARG A 79 7.18 3.19 -10.18
N ARG A 80 7.37 4.49 -9.93
CA ARG A 80 8.20 5.37 -10.76
C ARG A 80 9.68 4.94 -10.79
N SER A 81 10.18 4.42 -9.67
CA SER A 81 11.56 3.93 -9.53
C SER A 81 11.75 2.47 -9.95
N GLY A 82 10.71 1.82 -10.45
CA GLY A 82 10.73 0.42 -10.91
C GLY A 82 10.89 -0.62 -9.78
N VAL A 83 10.73 -0.24 -8.50
CA VAL A 83 10.89 -1.17 -7.37
C VAL A 83 9.81 -2.25 -7.39
N CYS A 84 8.59 -1.89 -7.80
CA CYS A 84 7.49 -2.83 -8.05
C CYS A 84 7.88 -3.89 -9.10
N ASP A 85 8.48 -3.48 -10.22
CA ASP A 85 8.84 -4.39 -11.32
C ASP A 85 9.98 -5.35 -10.93
N ARG A 86 10.84 -4.93 -9.99
CA ARG A 86 11.88 -5.78 -9.40
C ARG A 86 11.36 -6.75 -8.34
N GLY A 87 10.08 -6.64 -7.95
CA GLY A 87 9.40 -7.60 -7.07
C GLY A 87 9.70 -7.46 -5.58
N PHE A 88 10.36 -6.39 -5.13
CA PHE A 88 10.64 -6.13 -3.71
C PHE A 88 9.42 -5.69 -2.89
N VAL A 89 8.41 -5.17 -3.59
CA VAL A 89 7.10 -4.76 -3.07
C VAL A 89 6.02 -5.27 -4.03
N PRO A 90 4.75 -5.37 -3.62
CA PRO A 90 3.67 -5.74 -4.53
C PRO A 90 3.61 -4.81 -5.75
N ALA A 91 3.23 -5.35 -6.91
CA ALA A 91 2.88 -4.51 -8.04
C ALA A 91 1.70 -3.57 -7.69
N PHE A 92 1.82 -2.29 -8.02
CA PHE A 92 0.77 -1.29 -7.80
C PHE A 92 -0.09 -1.13 -9.06
N HIS A 93 -1.40 -1.38 -8.91
CA HIS A 93 -2.34 -1.34 -10.03
C HIS A 93 -3.21 -0.08 -10.07
N GLY A 94 -3.31 0.65 -8.95
CA GLY A 94 -4.06 1.89 -8.89
C GLY A 94 -4.82 2.04 -7.59
N TYR A 95 -5.71 3.04 -7.56
CA TYR A 95 -6.53 3.32 -6.39
C TYR A 95 -7.94 3.77 -6.81
N ILE A 96 -8.92 3.53 -5.94
CA ILE A 96 -10.26 4.11 -6.05
C ILE A 96 -10.41 5.13 -4.93
N ASP A 97 -10.81 6.35 -5.28
CA ASP A 97 -10.85 7.47 -4.34
C ASP A 97 -12.06 7.44 -3.40
N ARG A 98 -13.20 6.91 -3.84
CA ARG A 98 -14.43 6.81 -3.03
C ARG A 98 -15.22 5.58 -3.46
N ILE A 99 -15.24 4.57 -2.61
CA ILE A 99 -16.04 3.37 -2.80
C ILE A 99 -17.32 3.51 -2.00
N ASP A 100 -18.47 3.28 -2.63
CA ASP A 100 -19.74 3.14 -1.91
C ASP A 100 -19.80 1.75 -1.23
N PRO A 101 -19.72 1.66 0.11
CA PRO A 101 -19.75 0.38 0.81
C PRO A 101 -21.10 -0.33 0.63
N ALA A 102 -22.19 0.41 0.38
CA ALA A 102 -23.52 -0.16 0.23
C ALA A 102 -23.65 -1.02 -1.04
N ALA A 103 -22.83 -0.77 -2.06
CA ALA A 103 -22.79 -1.57 -3.29
C ALA A 103 -22.18 -2.97 -3.08
N PHE A 104 -21.55 -3.22 -1.93
CA PHE A 104 -20.79 -4.44 -1.62
C PHE A 104 -21.26 -5.10 -0.32
N GLN A 105 -22.57 -5.14 -0.08
CA GLN A 105 -23.11 -5.83 1.08
C GLN A 105 -23.12 -7.36 0.89
N PRO A 106 -22.80 -8.15 1.93
CA PRO A 106 -22.30 -7.76 3.24
C PRO A 106 -20.80 -7.41 3.38
N PRO A 107 -19.85 -7.75 2.46
CA PRO A 107 -18.42 -7.61 2.71
C PRO A 107 -17.91 -6.28 3.27
N LEU A 108 -18.49 -5.14 2.86
CA LEU A 108 -18.03 -3.79 3.25
C LEU A 108 -18.89 -3.12 4.32
N GLU A 109 -19.77 -3.87 5.01
CA GLU A 109 -20.70 -3.32 6.01
C GLU A 109 -20.01 -2.45 7.08
N ARG A 110 -18.80 -2.83 7.51
CA ARG A 110 -18.04 -2.08 8.53
C ARG A 110 -17.62 -0.66 8.13
N PHE A 111 -17.67 -0.32 6.84
CA PHE A 111 -17.32 1.00 6.33
C PHE A 111 -18.54 1.91 6.15
N VAL A 112 -19.76 1.37 6.30
CA VAL A 112 -21.00 2.16 6.14
C VAL A 112 -21.12 3.27 7.19
N GLY A 113 -20.50 3.09 8.36
CA GLY A 113 -20.52 4.05 9.46
C GLY A 113 -19.36 5.05 9.48
N ASP A 114 -18.46 5.03 8.49
CA ASP A 114 -17.36 5.99 8.40
C ASP A 114 -17.87 7.39 8.04
N ASP A 115 -17.14 8.44 8.45
CA ASP A 115 -17.52 9.84 8.15
C ASP A 115 -17.47 10.13 6.63
N PHE A 116 -16.60 9.43 5.90
CA PHE A 116 -16.47 9.52 4.46
C PHE A 116 -16.39 8.13 3.82
N GLN A 117 -16.81 8.05 2.56
CA GLN A 117 -16.63 6.82 1.77
C GLN A 117 -15.16 6.38 1.76
N PRO A 118 -14.87 5.10 2.01
CA PRO A 118 -13.52 4.59 2.10
C PRO A 118 -12.80 4.67 0.75
N ARG A 119 -11.48 4.56 0.82
CA ARG A 119 -10.58 4.64 -0.33
C ARG A 119 -9.82 3.34 -0.45
N ALA A 120 -9.58 2.88 -1.67
CA ALA A 120 -8.92 1.60 -1.89
C ALA A 120 -7.62 1.75 -2.66
N ILE A 121 -6.63 0.92 -2.33
CA ILE A 121 -5.42 0.69 -3.11
C ILE A 121 -5.44 -0.75 -3.62
N PHE A 122 -5.17 -0.92 -4.92
CA PHE A 122 -5.15 -2.21 -5.61
C PHE A 122 -3.71 -2.65 -5.85
N LEU A 123 -3.37 -3.83 -5.33
CA LEU A 123 -2.04 -4.40 -5.33
C LEU A 123 -2.03 -5.81 -5.91
N GLU A 124 -0.85 -6.29 -6.27
CA GLU A 124 -0.59 -7.68 -6.60
C GLU A 124 -1.19 -8.61 -5.53
N TYR A 125 -1.89 -9.64 -5.97
CA TYR A 125 -2.27 -10.74 -5.10
C TYR A 125 -1.11 -11.72 -4.95
N LEU A 126 -0.63 -11.88 -3.71
CA LEU A 126 0.48 -12.78 -3.39
C LEU A 126 -0.11 -14.11 -2.88
N ALA A 127 -0.34 -15.04 -3.80
CA ALA A 127 -0.88 -16.36 -3.46
C ALA A 127 0.04 -17.13 -2.51
N ASP A 128 -0.56 -17.75 -1.49
CA ASP A 128 0.12 -18.58 -0.48
C ASP A 128 1.29 -17.88 0.20
N ALA A 129 1.22 -16.55 0.34
CA ALA A 129 2.25 -15.77 0.99
C ALA A 129 2.18 -15.90 2.51
N GLU A 130 3.32 -16.18 3.13
CA GLU A 130 3.44 -16.30 4.57
C GLU A 130 4.19 -15.11 5.18
N LYS A 131 3.79 -14.68 6.37
CA LYS A 131 4.57 -13.69 7.12
C LYS A 131 5.91 -14.29 7.53
N LEU A 132 6.99 -13.54 7.33
CA LEU A 132 8.30 -13.91 7.82
C LEU A 132 8.28 -14.00 9.35
N ASN A 133 8.78 -15.10 9.89
CA ASN A 133 8.80 -15.41 11.31
C ASN A 133 10.09 -16.16 11.68
N CYS A 134 10.25 -16.56 12.94
CA CYS A 134 11.46 -17.23 13.42
C CYS A 134 11.63 -18.67 12.92
N VAL A 135 10.62 -19.26 12.28
CA VAL A 135 10.63 -20.63 11.77
C VAL A 135 10.96 -20.66 10.27
N ASN A 136 10.38 -19.76 9.47
CA ASN A 136 10.61 -19.70 8.02
C ASN A 136 11.73 -18.74 7.60
N TYR A 137 12.52 -18.24 8.55
CA TYR A 137 13.65 -17.35 8.29
C TYR A 137 14.88 -18.12 7.76
N SER A 138 15.60 -17.52 6.82
CA SER A 138 16.91 -17.99 6.33
C SER A 138 17.85 -16.81 6.09
N GLU A 139 19.16 -17.08 5.97
CA GLU A 139 20.13 -16.03 5.65
C GLU A 139 19.87 -15.38 4.27
N ASP A 140 19.41 -16.15 3.30
CA ASP A 140 19.10 -15.64 1.95
C ASP A 140 17.92 -14.68 1.98
N LEU A 141 16.86 -15.04 2.71
CA LEU A 141 15.71 -14.14 2.93
C LEU A 141 16.14 -12.87 3.67
N PHE A 142 17.10 -12.95 4.59
CA PHE A 142 17.63 -11.76 5.25
C PHE A 142 18.40 -10.84 4.30
N ARG A 143 19.24 -11.42 3.43
CA ARG A 143 19.94 -10.66 2.38
C ARG A 143 18.95 -9.99 1.44
N ASP A 144 17.87 -10.67 1.07
CA ASP A 144 16.82 -10.11 0.23
C ASP A 144 16.00 -9.03 0.95
N ALA A 145 15.76 -9.17 2.26
CA ALA A 145 15.15 -8.12 3.07
C ALA A 145 16.02 -6.85 3.07
N ILE A 146 17.34 -6.98 3.26
CA ILE A 146 18.28 -5.84 3.22
C ILE A 146 18.28 -5.17 1.85
N ARG A 147 18.28 -5.96 0.77
CA ARG A 147 18.18 -5.42 -0.60
C ARG A 147 16.87 -4.69 -0.81
N GLY A 148 15.75 -5.28 -0.39
CA GLY A 148 14.43 -4.66 -0.54
C GLY A 148 14.31 -3.33 0.20
N ILE A 149 14.78 -3.22 1.44
CA ILE A 149 14.74 -1.93 2.16
C ILE A 149 15.68 -0.90 1.54
N HIS A 150 16.83 -1.32 1.00
CA HIS A 150 17.72 -0.43 0.25
C HIS A 150 17.03 0.15 -0.99
N GLU A 151 16.35 -0.68 -1.76
CA GLU A 151 15.60 -0.28 -2.96
C GLU A 151 14.44 0.66 -2.64
N ILE A 152 13.72 0.41 -1.54
CA ILE A 152 12.67 1.29 -1.03
C ILE A 152 13.26 2.68 -0.68
N HIS A 153 14.42 2.72 -0.02
CA HIS A 153 15.11 3.98 0.29
C HIS A 153 15.60 4.71 -0.96
N GLN A 154 16.14 4.00 -1.96
CA GLN A 154 16.54 4.60 -3.24
C GLN A 154 15.34 5.19 -4.01
N ALA A 155 14.14 4.68 -3.77
CA ALA A 155 12.90 5.24 -4.31
C ALA A 155 12.34 6.42 -3.50
N PHE A 156 13.11 7.00 -2.56
CA PHE A 156 12.68 8.12 -1.72
C PHE A 156 11.48 7.77 -0.82
N VAL A 157 11.41 6.53 -0.37
CA VAL A 157 10.42 6.05 0.59
C VAL A 157 11.15 5.57 1.84
N HIS A 158 10.72 6.02 3.01
CA HIS A 158 11.15 5.47 4.30
C HIS A 158 9.97 4.72 4.92
N HIS A 159 10.10 3.40 5.06
CA HIS A 159 9.00 2.51 5.42
C HIS A 159 8.42 2.77 6.82
N CYS A 160 9.25 3.17 7.79
CA CYS A 160 8.88 3.45 9.19
C CYS A 160 8.26 2.28 10.00
N ASP A 161 8.02 1.10 9.43
CA ASP A 161 7.52 -0.10 10.15
C ASP A 161 8.14 -1.39 9.59
N ILE A 162 9.42 -1.61 9.92
CA ILE A 162 10.23 -2.71 9.37
C ILE A 162 10.13 -4.03 10.15
N TYR A 163 9.07 -4.22 10.93
CA TYR A 163 8.87 -5.46 11.69
C TYR A 163 8.63 -6.66 10.76
N SER A 164 8.88 -7.87 11.26
CA SER A 164 8.77 -9.11 10.47
C SER A 164 7.40 -9.35 9.86
N LYS A 165 6.33 -8.89 10.52
CA LYS A 165 4.94 -8.94 10.03
C LYS A 165 4.72 -8.25 8.67
N ASN A 166 5.58 -7.29 8.31
CA ASN A 166 5.50 -6.50 7.09
C ASN A 166 6.42 -7.02 5.99
N ARG A 167 6.87 -8.27 6.13
CA ARG A 167 7.62 -9.03 5.13
C ARG A 167 6.88 -10.32 4.86
N LEU A 168 6.52 -10.54 3.62
CA LEU A 168 5.90 -11.77 3.15
C LEU A 168 6.90 -12.59 2.34
N VAL A 169 6.84 -13.91 2.48
CA VAL A 169 7.57 -14.87 1.65
C VAL A 169 6.53 -15.59 0.80
N VAL A 170 6.64 -15.47 -0.52
CA VAL A 170 5.78 -16.23 -1.45
C VAL A 170 6.38 -17.59 -1.75
N SER A 171 5.56 -18.53 -2.24
CA SER A 171 5.95 -19.92 -2.54
C SER A 171 7.18 -20.07 -3.46
N SER A 172 7.49 -19.05 -4.29
CA SER A 172 8.70 -19.01 -5.11
C SER A 172 9.99 -18.71 -4.32
N GLY A 173 9.92 -18.50 -3.01
CA GLY A 173 11.03 -18.05 -2.15
C GLY A 173 11.32 -16.55 -2.21
N ARG A 174 10.52 -15.77 -2.94
CA ARG A 174 10.68 -14.31 -3.03
C ARG A 174 10.17 -13.63 -1.77
N LEU A 175 10.98 -12.74 -1.19
CA LEU A 175 10.58 -11.86 -0.10
C LEU A 175 10.00 -10.55 -0.63
N VAL A 176 8.87 -10.12 -0.07
CA VAL A 176 8.13 -8.92 -0.46
C VAL A 176 7.84 -8.06 0.76
N TRP A 177 8.18 -6.77 0.69
CA TRP A 177 7.84 -5.76 1.69
C TRP A 177 6.43 -5.22 1.46
N ILE A 178 5.63 -5.10 2.53
CA ILE A 178 4.23 -4.66 2.48
C ILE A 178 3.95 -3.62 3.58
N ASP A 179 2.74 -3.04 3.55
CA ASP A 179 2.21 -2.15 4.60
C ASP A 179 2.97 -0.83 4.74
N LEU A 180 2.78 0.05 3.74
CA LEU A 180 3.44 1.35 3.66
C LEU A 180 2.56 2.50 4.22
N ASP A 181 1.56 2.17 5.02
CA ASP A 181 0.55 3.12 5.52
C ASP A 181 1.09 4.12 6.57
N VAL A 182 2.28 3.87 7.08
CA VAL A 182 3.04 4.76 7.95
C VAL A 182 4.33 5.28 7.32
N ALA A 183 4.53 5.01 6.03
CA ALA A 183 5.73 5.41 5.32
C ALA A 183 5.81 6.94 5.15
N THR A 184 7.03 7.46 5.11
CA THR A 184 7.32 8.84 4.76
C THR A 184 7.93 8.87 3.37
N THR A 185 7.39 9.70 2.48
CA THR A 185 7.92 9.89 1.14
C THR A 185 8.61 11.24 1.01
N PHE A 186 9.70 11.29 0.25
CA PHE A 186 10.45 12.51 -0.03
C PHE A 186 10.34 12.87 -1.52
N PRO A 187 10.24 14.18 -1.85
CA PRO A 187 10.13 14.63 -3.24
C PRO A 187 11.42 14.42 -4.05
N SER A 188 12.57 14.37 -3.37
CA SER A 188 13.89 14.08 -3.94
C SER A 188 14.81 13.58 -2.82
N MET A 189 15.98 13.03 -3.18
CA MET A 189 17.05 12.86 -2.20
C MET A 189 17.42 14.24 -1.67
N GLY A 190 17.21 14.48 -0.38
CA GLY A 190 17.91 15.59 0.29
C GLY A 190 19.41 15.30 0.23
N THR A 191 20.23 16.34 0.10
CA THR A 191 21.69 16.22 0.23
C THR A 191 22.00 15.63 1.60
N ILE A 192 22.15 14.31 1.68
CA ILE A 192 22.68 13.67 2.88
C ILE A 192 24.13 14.10 2.93
N LEU A 193 24.44 15.04 3.83
CA LEU A 193 25.80 15.20 4.34
C LEU A 193 26.20 13.82 4.84
N ARG A 194 27.10 13.17 4.08
CA ARG A 194 27.77 11.95 4.52
C ARG A 194 28.48 12.32 5.81
N ILE A 195 28.06 11.71 6.92
CA ILE A 195 28.82 11.67 8.17
C ILE A 195 29.73 10.45 8.08
#